data_AF-A0A0C9NIP3-F1
#
_entry.id   AF-A0A0C9NIP3-F1
#
_cell.length_a   1.000
_cell.length_b   1.000
_cell.length_c   1.000
_cell.angle_alpha   90.00
_cell.angle_beta   90.00
_cell.angle_gamma   90.00
#
_symmetry.space_group_name_H-M   'P 1'
#
loop_
_entity.id
_entity.type
_entity.pdbx_description
1 polymer ?
#
loop_
_entity_poly.entity_id
_entity_poly.type
_entity_poly.pdbx_seq_one_letter_code
_entity_poly.pdbx_strand_id
1 'polypeptide(L)'
;MIPDLAVRGVLQRWRRIEEAKRRMIRGAIKLGLPLETKAERGDGLAFDFLYDAAAENGYVPQLLTGHAGGVITLNVIEADDAARERIRHQMGEPYRTLLGHFRHEIGHYYWYRLVAGTDMHDPFRALFGDERIDYAAAVQRYYAGRPALGWADDHVSAYATAHPWEDFAETFAHYLHIVDTLGAMADFGVGLEGNRAPHPDIDAYRVATATLVERWIPISFALNAVNRAMGQPDLYPFRLSPGVMLKLDFVSRLIARAAGREEIPEGSELAAMIASLGHGV
;
A
#
# COMPACT_ATOMS: atom_id res chain seq x y z
N MET A 1 9.09 19.78 4.30
CA MET A 1 9.24 20.79 5.37
C MET A 1 9.15 20.08 6.72
N ILE A 2 9.60 20.71 7.81
CA ILE A 2 9.41 20.22 9.18
C ILE A 2 8.39 21.18 9.85
N PRO A 3 7.35 20.66 10.52
CA PRO A 3 6.37 21.49 11.22
C PRO A 3 7.01 22.15 12.45
N ASP A 4 6.36 23.19 12.99
CA ASP A 4 6.80 23.81 14.24
C ASP A 4 6.69 22.83 15.41
N LEU A 5 7.85 22.30 15.84
CA LEU A 5 7.95 21.32 16.92
C LEU A 5 7.72 21.92 18.32
N ALA A 6 7.68 23.26 18.45
CA ALA A 6 7.38 23.93 19.71
C ALA A 6 5.88 23.87 20.04
N VAL A 7 5.01 23.63 19.05
CA VAL A 7 3.58 23.43 19.26
C VAL A 7 3.35 22.13 20.06
N ARG A 8 2.54 22.23 21.12
CA ARG A 8 2.25 21.11 22.02
C ARG A 8 1.71 19.91 21.22
N GLY A 9 2.28 18.73 21.44
CA GLY A 9 1.88 17.48 20.79
C GLY A 9 2.50 17.23 19.40
N VAL A 10 2.93 18.27 18.68
CA VAL A 10 3.51 18.15 17.34
C VAL A 10 4.79 17.33 17.35
N LEU A 11 5.67 17.51 18.34
CA LEU A 11 6.89 16.69 18.46
C LEU A 11 6.61 15.18 18.59
N GLN A 12 5.58 14.79 19.34
CA GLN A 12 5.24 13.38 19.52
C GLN A 12 4.67 12.78 18.23
N ARG A 13 3.78 13.52 17.56
CA ARG A 13 3.21 13.15 16.27
C ARG A 13 4.28 13.07 15.19
N TRP A 14 5.19 14.03 15.15
CA TRP A 14 6.37 14.02 14.29
C TRP A 14 7.22 12.76 14.46
N ARG A 15 7.50 12.34 15.70
CA ARG A 15 8.26 11.09 15.95
C ARG A 15 7.57 9.86 15.35
N ARG A 16 6.24 9.74 15.50
CA ARG A 16 5.45 8.64 14.92
C ARG A 16 5.50 8.64 13.40
N ILE A 17 5.40 9.82 12.78
CA ILE A 17 5.53 10.00 11.33
C ILE A 17 6.91 9.57 10.85
N GLU A 18 7.96 10.03 11.53
CA GLU A 18 9.33 9.68 11.21
C GLU A 18 9.61 8.17 11.38
N GLU A 19 9.01 7.52 12.37
CA GLU A 19 9.07 6.05 12.54
C GLU A 19 8.37 5.30 11.39
N ALA A 20 7.18 5.74 11.00
CA ALA A 20 6.45 5.15 9.87
C ALA A 20 7.20 5.36 8.54
N LYS A 21 7.69 6.57 8.28
CA LYS A 21 8.55 6.87 7.13
C LYS A 21 9.78 5.96 7.09
N ARG A 22 10.50 5.83 8.21
CA ARG A 22 11.68 4.94 8.29
C ARG A 22 11.33 3.47 8.03
N ARG A 23 10.17 2.99 8.46
CA ARG A 23 9.71 1.62 8.15
C ARG A 23 9.49 1.44 6.65
N MET A 24 8.76 2.37 6.02
CA MET A 24 8.53 2.34 4.56
C MET A 24 9.85 2.40 3.77
N ILE A 25 10.75 3.33 4.13
CA ILE A 25 12.07 3.46 3.48
C ILE A 25 12.90 2.19 3.63
N ARG A 26 12.90 1.52 4.80
CA ARG A 26 13.59 0.23 4.96
C ARG A 26 13.02 -0.85 4.03
N GLY A 27 11.70 -0.91 3.87
CA GLY A 27 11.07 -1.83 2.91
C GLY A 27 11.52 -1.54 1.48
N ALA A 28 11.51 -0.27 1.07
CA ALA A 28 12.00 0.15 -0.25
C ALA A 28 13.48 -0.21 -0.49
N ILE A 29 14.35 -0.03 0.52
CA ILE A 29 15.76 -0.45 0.46
C ILE A 29 15.88 -1.96 0.28
N LYS A 30 15.17 -2.78 1.07
CA LYS A 30 15.18 -4.26 0.93
C LYS A 30 14.69 -4.70 -0.46
N LEU A 31 13.73 -3.99 -1.03
CA LEU A 31 13.23 -4.20 -2.39
C LEU A 31 14.18 -3.71 -3.48
N GLY A 32 15.24 -2.95 -3.16
CA GLY A 32 16.16 -2.37 -4.13
C GLY A 32 15.52 -1.26 -4.96
N LEU A 33 14.47 -0.62 -4.45
CA LEU A 33 13.78 0.47 -5.14
C LEU A 33 14.60 1.76 -5.08
N PRO A 34 14.51 2.60 -6.12
CA PRO A 34 15.30 3.80 -6.20
C PRO A 34 14.75 4.91 -5.29
N LEU A 35 15.64 5.48 -4.47
CA LEU A 35 15.33 6.44 -3.40
C LEU A 35 16.08 7.77 -3.56
N GLU A 36 16.44 8.14 -4.78
CA GLU A 36 17.18 9.39 -5.02
C GLU A 36 16.35 10.58 -4.53
N THR A 37 17.00 11.45 -3.80
CA THR A 37 16.40 12.66 -3.24
C THR A 37 16.19 13.71 -4.32
N LYS A 38 15.38 14.73 -4.02
CA LYS A 38 15.25 15.91 -4.90
C LYS A 38 16.56 16.64 -5.21
N ALA A 39 17.58 16.49 -4.38
CA ALA A 39 18.90 17.07 -4.63
C ALA A 39 19.70 16.27 -5.66
N GLU A 40 19.44 14.98 -5.77
CA GLU A 40 20.12 14.07 -6.71
C GLU A 40 19.40 13.98 -8.06
N ARG A 41 18.07 14.15 -8.08
CA ARG A 41 17.25 14.20 -9.30
C ARG A 41 16.04 15.12 -9.13
N GLY A 42 15.66 15.86 -10.17
CA GLY A 42 14.59 16.88 -10.09
C GLY A 42 13.21 16.35 -9.66
N ASP A 43 12.87 15.13 -10.08
CA ASP A 43 11.66 14.39 -9.67
C ASP A 43 11.93 13.41 -8.52
N GLY A 44 13.05 13.56 -7.81
CA GLY A 44 13.42 12.71 -6.68
C GLY A 44 12.45 12.81 -5.50
N LEU A 45 12.62 11.90 -4.56
CA LEU A 45 11.76 11.75 -3.40
C LEU A 45 12.05 12.85 -2.36
N ALA A 46 10.99 13.48 -1.89
CA ALA A 46 11.02 14.38 -0.74
C ALA A 46 9.74 14.21 0.09
N PHE A 47 9.80 14.61 1.35
CA PHE A 47 8.67 14.54 2.26
C PHE A 47 8.33 15.92 2.80
N ASP A 48 7.05 16.25 2.74
CA ASP A 48 6.50 17.44 3.36
C ASP A 48 5.47 17.07 4.43
N PHE A 49 5.54 17.75 5.56
CA PHE A 49 4.77 17.41 6.73
C PHE A 49 4.15 18.66 7.30
N LEU A 50 2.86 18.77 7.08
CA LEU A 50 2.13 20.00 7.25
C LEU A 50 1.41 19.99 8.59
N TYR A 51 1.54 21.10 9.30
CA TYR A 51 0.71 21.39 10.46
C TYR A 51 -0.52 22.17 10.00
N ASP A 52 -1.71 21.65 10.29
CA ASP A 52 -2.99 22.31 10.00
C ASP A 52 -3.73 22.61 11.31
N ALA A 53 -3.77 23.90 11.67
CA ALA A 53 -4.45 24.36 12.88
C ALA A 53 -5.97 24.12 12.83
N ALA A 54 -6.59 24.04 11.65
CA ALA A 54 -8.01 23.73 11.52
C ALA A 54 -8.27 22.24 11.84
N ALA A 55 -7.36 21.36 11.43
CA ALA A 55 -7.47 19.93 11.71
C ALA A 55 -7.36 19.59 13.20
N GLU A 56 -6.62 20.39 13.99
CA GLU A 56 -6.58 20.25 15.45
C GLU A 56 -7.95 20.40 16.12
N ASN A 57 -8.83 21.22 15.53
CA ASN A 57 -10.17 21.50 16.04
C ASN A 57 -11.21 20.47 15.54
N GLY A 58 -10.77 19.38 14.92
CA GLY A 58 -11.66 18.29 14.48
C GLY A 58 -12.28 18.48 13.10
N TYR A 59 -11.84 19.49 12.34
CA TYR A 59 -12.16 19.60 10.92
C TYR A 59 -11.36 18.57 10.11
N VAL A 60 -11.96 18.03 9.05
CA VAL A 60 -11.22 17.21 8.08
C VAL A 60 -10.16 18.10 7.44
N PRO A 61 -8.87 17.70 7.43
CA PRO A 61 -7.79 18.51 6.87
C PRO A 61 -8.13 19.04 5.47
N GLN A 62 -7.99 20.35 5.26
CA GLN A 62 -8.17 20.94 3.93
C GLN A 62 -6.91 20.83 3.07
N LEU A 63 -5.75 20.64 3.71
CA LEU A 63 -4.49 20.36 3.00
C LEU A 63 -4.50 18.91 2.55
N LEU A 64 -4.73 18.73 1.24
CA LEU A 64 -4.63 17.46 0.52
C LEU A 64 -3.26 16.85 0.83
N THR A 65 -3.25 15.82 1.66
CA THR A 65 -2.17 14.85 1.67
C THR A 65 -2.14 14.19 0.31
N GLY A 66 -0.94 13.88 -0.18
CA GLY A 66 -0.81 13.41 -1.55
C GLY A 66 0.61 13.49 -2.07
N HIS A 67 0.76 13.02 -3.30
CA HIS A 67 2.01 13.03 -4.03
C HIS A 67 1.96 14.05 -5.17
N ALA A 68 2.95 14.96 -5.22
CA ALA A 68 3.14 15.89 -6.32
C ALA A 68 4.62 16.02 -6.71
N GLY A 69 4.95 15.62 -7.95
CA GLY A 69 6.29 15.76 -8.52
C GLY A 69 7.40 15.18 -7.64
N GLY A 70 7.17 14.05 -6.97
CA GLY A 70 8.11 13.40 -6.04
C GLY A 70 8.05 13.89 -4.59
N VAL A 71 7.18 14.86 -4.26
CA VAL A 71 6.96 15.30 -2.88
C VAL A 71 5.76 14.56 -2.30
N ILE A 72 5.98 13.75 -1.28
CA ILE A 72 4.93 13.10 -0.49
C ILE A 72 4.57 14.03 0.67
N THR A 73 3.31 14.46 0.71
CA THR A 73 2.80 15.42 1.69
C THR A 73 1.86 14.73 2.66
N LEU A 74 2.15 14.77 3.97
CA LEU A 74 1.26 14.25 5.02
C LEU A 74 0.92 15.33 6.05
N ASN A 75 -0.30 15.29 6.58
CA ASN A 75 -0.70 16.16 7.68
C ASN A 75 -0.27 15.54 9.02
N VAL A 76 0.34 16.33 9.89
CA VAL A 76 0.84 15.87 11.19
C VAL A 76 -0.29 15.34 12.09
N ILE A 77 -1.52 15.81 11.90
CA ILE A 77 -2.69 15.36 12.66
C ILE A 77 -3.01 13.87 12.44
N GLU A 78 -2.60 13.26 11.32
CA GLU A 78 -2.85 11.85 11.04
C GLU A 78 -2.13 10.91 12.02
N ALA A 79 -1.07 11.42 12.65
CA ALA A 79 -0.33 10.74 13.72
C ALA A 79 -1.07 10.69 15.06
N ASP A 80 -2.16 11.45 15.20
CA ASP A 80 -3.06 11.38 16.34
C ASP A 80 -4.01 10.19 16.20
N ASP A 81 -4.05 9.33 17.22
CA ASP A 81 -4.82 8.09 17.15
C ASP A 81 -6.33 8.36 17.11
N ALA A 82 -6.80 9.35 17.86
CA ALA A 82 -8.21 9.71 17.90
C ALA A 82 -8.64 10.42 16.61
N ALA A 83 -7.80 11.27 16.02
CA ALA A 83 -8.07 11.89 14.74
C ALA A 83 -8.11 10.84 13.61
N ARG A 84 -7.14 9.92 13.58
CA ARG A 84 -7.09 8.86 12.58
C ARG A 84 -8.28 7.92 12.67
N GLU A 85 -8.71 7.57 13.88
CA GLU A 85 -9.88 6.72 14.08
C GLU A 85 -11.18 7.42 13.64
N ARG A 86 -11.30 8.73 13.93
CA ARG A 86 -12.40 9.56 13.41
C ARG A 86 -12.42 9.59 11.89
N ILE A 87 -11.27 9.83 11.25
CA ILE A 87 -11.14 9.84 9.79
C ILE A 87 -11.49 8.47 9.21
N ARG A 88 -10.93 7.38 9.77
CA ARG A 88 -11.22 6.01 9.36
C ARG A 88 -12.73 5.74 9.35
N HIS A 89 -13.43 6.11 10.41
CA HIS A 89 -14.88 5.97 10.50
C HIS A 89 -15.64 6.86 9.50
N GLN A 90 -15.25 8.12 9.35
CA GLN A 90 -15.89 9.07 8.43
C GLN A 90 -15.74 8.66 6.96
N MET A 91 -14.58 8.09 6.61
CA MET A 91 -14.24 7.66 5.26
C MET A 91 -14.73 6.23 4.96
N GLY A 92 -15.29 5.53 5.94
CA GLY A 92 -15.73 4.14 5.79
C GLY A 92 -14.58 3.17 5.54
N GLU A 93 -13.37 3.50 5.98
CA GLU A 93 -12.17 2.71 5.73
C GLU A 93 -12.07 1.55 6.75
N PRO A 94 -11.90 0.29 6.30
CA PRO A 94 -11.74 -0.83 7.21
C PRO A 94 -10.40 -0.77 7.97
N TYR A 95 -9.39 -0.10 7.40
CA TYR A 95 -8.03 -0.07 7.92
C TYR A 95 -7.35 1.25 7.56
N ARG A 96 -6.88 2.02 8.56
CA ARG A 96 -6.08 3.25 8.36
C ARG A 96 -4.91 3.31 9.32
N THR A 97 -3.67 3.30 8.80
CA THR A 97 -2.44 3.48 9.59
C THR A 97 -1.52 4.48 8.90
N LEU A 98 -0.64 5.15 9.66
CA LEU A 98 0.35 6.07 9.08
C LEU A 98 1.26 5.37 8.08
N LEU A 99 1.68 4.15 8.42
CA LEU A 99 2.53 3.36 7.53
C LEU A 99 1.77 2.98 6.25
N GLY A 100 0.50 2.63 6.35
CA GLY A 100 -0.37 2.40 5.18
C GLY A 100 -0.43 3.63 4.28
N HIS A 101 -0.63 4.82 4.85
CA HIS A 101 -0.65 6.05 4.07
C HIS A 101 0.68 6.35 3.38
N PHE A 102 1.82 6.21 4.07
CA PHE A 102 3.13 6.34 3.42
C PHE A 102 3.32 5.34 2.27
N ARG A 103 2.83 4.11 2.43
CA ARG A 103 2.90 3.07 1.41
C ARG A 103 2.00 3.37 0.20
N HIS A 104 0.86 4.02 0.43
CA HIS A 104 -0.02 4.51 -0.62
C HIS A 104 0.66 5.64 -1.41
N GLU A 105 1.15 6.66 -0.71
CA GLU A 105 1.79 7.83 -1.34
C GLU A 105 3.07 7.49 -2.10
N ILE A 106 3.87 6.55 -1.59
CA ILE A 106 5.04 6.07 -2.32
C ILE A 106 4.65 5.24 -3.55
N GLY A 107 3.46 4.61 -3.54
CA GLY A 107 2.87 4.00 -4.71
C GLY A 107 2.68 5.01 -5.84
N HIS A 108 2.06 6.16 -5.57
CA HIS A 108 1.95 7.24 -6.57
C HIS A 108 3.32 7.69 -7.09
N TYR A 109 4.30 7.90 -6.20
CA TYR A 109 5.67 8.25 -6.61
C TYR A 109 6.25 7.22 -7.61
N TYR A 110 6.11 5.92 -7.30
CA TYR A 110 6.63 4.87 -8.17
C TYR A 110 5.84 4.70 -9.46
N TRP A 111 4.55 5.06 -9.51
CA TRP A 111 3.82 5.12 -10.77
C TRP A 111 4.48 6.10 -11.75
N TYR A 112 4.74 7.33 -11.30
CA TYR A 112 5.41 8.33 -12.14
C TYR A 112 6.83 7.91 -12.53
N ARG A 113 7.56 7.24 -11.64
CA ARG A 113 8.95 6.84 -11.85
C ARG A 113 9.12 5.61 -12.74
N LEU A 114 8.22 4.65 -12.66
CA LEU A 114 8.41 3.31 -13.21
C LEU A 114 7.39 2.97 -14.31
N VAL A 115 6.24 3.65 -14.35
CA VAL A 115 5.15 3.36 -15.29
C VAL A 115 4.99 4.49 -16.31
N ALA A 116 4.87 5.73 -15.87
CA ALA A 116 4.58 6.85 -16.75
C ALA A 116 5.69 7.05 -17.81
N GLY A 117 5.31 7.00 -19.09
CA GLY A 117 6.25 7.18 -20.20
C GLY A 117 7.22 6.01 -20.42
N THR A 118 6.99 4.86 -19.78
CA THR A 118 7.73 3.63 -20.03
C THR A 118 6.88 2.63 -20.82
N ASP A 119 7.48 1.52 -21.22
CA ASP A 119 6.79 0.36 -21.81
C ASP A 119 5.84 -0.35 -20.84
N MET A 120 5.84 0.01 -19.55
CA MET A 120 4.90 -0.51 -18.56
C MET A 120 3.56 0.23 -18.53
N HIS A 121 3.42 1.36 -19.26
CA HIS A 121 2.19 2.17 -19.27
C HIS A 121 1.00 1.42 -19.89
N ASP A 122 1.19 0.76 -21.03
CA ASP A 122 0.11 0.00 -21.68
C ASP A 122 -0.34 -1.21 -20.84
N PRO A 123 0.58 -2.05 -20.31
CA PRO A 123 0.23 -3.09 -19.34
C PRO A 123 -0.49 -2.55 -18.09
N PHE A 124 -0.09 -1.38 -17.59
CA PHE A 124 -0.79 -0.70 -16.49
C PHE A 124 -2.24 -0.40 -16.86
N ARG A 125 -2.49 0.25 -18.01
CA ARG A 125 -3.86 0.58 -18.44
C ARG A 125 -4.73 -0.65 -18.68
N ALA A 126 -4.14 -1.72 -19.21
CA ALA A 126 -4.85 -2.97 -19.43
C ALA A 126 -5.38 -3.58 -18.12
N LEU A 127 -4.69 -3.34 -17.01
CA LEU A 127 -4.98 -3.97 -15.72
C LEU A 127 -5.71 -3.07 -14.72
N PHE A 128 -5.37 -1.77 -14.68
CA PHE A 128 -5.92 -0.80 -13.72
C PHE A 128 -6.96 0.14 -14.34
N GLY A 129 -7.05 0.21 -15.68
CA GLY A 129 -7.95 1.09 -16.41
C GLY A 129 -7.30 2.39 -16.89
N ASP A 130 -8.10 3.24 -17.52
CA ASP A 130 -7.65 4.49 -18.17
C ASP A 130 -7.54 5.64 -17.16
N GLU A 131 -6.30 6.00 -16.81
CA GLU A 131 -6.00 7.06 -15.83
C GLU A 131 -6.19 8.48 -16.36
N ARG A 132 -6.60 8.66 -17.62
CA ARG A 132 -6.88 9.99 -18.20
C ARG A 132 -8.22 10.57 -17.79
N ILE A 133 -9.04 9.79 -17.07
CA ILE A 133 -10.30 10.25 -16.49
C ILE A 133 -9.98 11.43 -15.54
N ASP A 134 -10.85 12.45 -15.52
CA ASP A 134 -10.64 13.58 -14.62
C ASP A 134 -10.62 13.13 -13.15
N TYR A 135 -9.46 13.26 -12.52
CA TYR A 135 -9.21 12.76 -11.17
C TYR A 135 -10.17 13.37 -10.15
N ALA A 136 -10.34 14.69 -10.15
CA ALA A 136 -11.16 15.39 -9.17
C ALA A 136 -12.63 14.97 -9.30
N ALA A 137 -13.16 14.87 -10.52
CA ALA A 137 -14.51 14.41 -10.78
C ALA A 137 -14.69 12.93 -10.42
N ALA A 138 -13.67 12.08 -10.64
CA ALA A 138 -13.72 10.66 -10.30
C ALA A 138 -13.80 10.45 -8.77
N VAL A 139 -12.95 11.15 -8.02
CA VAL A 139 -12.96 11.13 -6.54
C VAL A 139 -14.26 11.71 -5.99
N GLN A 140 -14.77 12.82 -6.54
CA GLN A 140 -16.08 13.36 -6.15
C GLN A 140 -17.21 12.36 -6.38
N ARG A 141 -17.21 11.67 -7.53
CA ARG A 141 -18.20 10.63 -7.84
C ARG A 141 -18.12 9.46 -6.85
N TYR A 142 -16.92 9.06 -6.43
CA TYR A 142 -16.73 8.03 -5.41
C TYR A 142 -17.40 8.44 -4.09
N TYR A 143 -17.09 9.63 -3.55
CA TYR A 143 -17.68 10.09 -2.28
C TYR A 143 -19.18 10.40 -2.36
N ALA A 144 -19.69 10.77 -3.53
CA ALA A 144 -21.12 10.97 -3.74
C ALA A 144 -21.90 9.65 -3.88
N GLY A 145 -21.21 8.55 -4.17
CA GLY A 145 -21.80 7.26 -4.51
C GLY A 145 -21.53 6.17 -3.47
N ARG A 146 -21.87 4.94 -3.85
CA ARG A 146 -21.38 3.73 -3.19
C ARG A 146 -20.51 2.95 -4.17
N PRO A 147 -19.47 2.24 -3.70
CA PRO A 147 -18.71 1.33 -4.54
C PRO A 147 -19.63 0.34 -5.26
N ALA A 148 -19.30 0.01 -6.51
CA ALA A 148 -20.06 -0.96 -7.29
C ALA A 148 -20.12 -2.32 -6.58
N LEU A 149 -21.24 -3.04 -6.67
CA LEU A 149 -21.32 -4.41 -6.17
C LEU A 149 -20.25 -5.26 -6.88
N GLY A 150 -19.56 -6.11 -6.13
CA GLY A 150 -18.49 -6.95 -6.67
C GLY A 150 -17.13 -6.27 -6.80
N TRP A 151 -16.95 -5.01 -6.34
CA TRP A 151 -15.65 -4.33 -6.41
C TRP A 151 -14.49 -5.15 -5.82
N ALA A 152 -14.76 -5.94 -4.77
CA ALA A 152 -13.77 -6.75 -4.08
C ALA A 152 -13.23 -7.93 -4.91
N ASP A 153 -13.81 -8.18 -6.10
CA ASP A 153 -13.32 -9.19 -7.03
C ASP A 153 -12.13 -8.66 -7.85
N ASP A 154 -11.96 -7.34 -7.95
CA ASP A 154 -10.87 -6.72 -8.72
C ASP A 154 -10.05 -5.69 -7.95
N HIS A 155 -10.57 -5.15 -6.84
CA HIS A 155 -9.93 -4.06 -6.10
C HIS A 155 -9.67 -4.44 -4.65
N VAL A 156 -8.51 -4.02 -4.15
CA VAL A 156 -8.08 -4.30 -2.77
C VAL A 156 -8.89 -3.53 -1.73
N SER A 157 -9.39 -2.36 -2.08
CA SER A 157 -10.22 -1.52 -1.23
C SER A 157 -11.36 -0.87 -2.04
N ALA A 158 -12.39 -0.41 -1.35
CA ALA A 158 -13.43 0.39 -1.99
C ALA A 158 -12.85 1.65 -2.64
N TYR A 159 -11.90 2.32 -1.98
CA TYR A 159 -11.28 3.55 -2.47
C TYR A 159 -10.44 3.34 -3.73
N ALA A 160 -9.83 2.16 -3.90
CA ALA A 160 -9.17 1.77 -5.15
C ALA A 160 -10.10 1.86 -6.39
N THR A 161 -11.42 1.81 -6.22
CA THR A 161 -12.38 2.00 -7.34
C THR A 161 -12.49 3.46 -7.79
N ALA A 162 -11.96 4.42 -7.02
CA ALA A 162 -12.14 5.85 -7.29
C ALA A 162 -11.43 6.28 -8.58
N HIS A 163 -10.22 5.77 -8.82
CA HIS A 163 -9.41 6.14 -9.97
C HIS A 163 -8.30 5.10 -10.22
N PRO A 164 -7.86 4.84 -11.47
CA PRO A 164 -6.77 3.88 -11.74
C PRO A 164 -5.45 4.18 -11.00
N TRP A 165 -5.13 5.45 -10.75
CA TRP A 165 -3.99 5.81 -9.89
C TRP A 165 -4.17 5.38 -8.43
N GLU A 166 -5.39 5.45 -7.90
CA GLU A 166 -5.69 5.03 -6.53
C GLU A 166 -5.64 3.50 -6.44
N ASP A 167 -6.17 2.80 -7.44
CA ASP A 167 -6.07 1.34 -7.55
C ASP A 167 -4.63 0.85 -7.54
N PHE A 168 -3.75 1.54 -8.29
CA PHE A 168 -2.32 1.27 -8.27
C PHE A 168 -1.69 1.54 -6.91
N ALA A 169 -1.92 2.72 -6.33
CA ALA A 169 -1.33 3.11 -5.06
C ALA A 169 -1.76 2.19 -3.91
N GLU A 170 -3.04 1.83 -3.86
CA GLU A 170 -3.59 0.87 -2.90
C GLU A 170 -3.01 -0.53 -3.12
N THR A 171 -2.90 -1.00 -4.36
CA THR A 171 -2.25 -2.29 -4.67
C THR A 171 -0.78 -2.29 -4.27
N PHE A 172 -0.04 -1.21 -4.57
CA PHE A 172 1.37 -1.06 -4.22
C PHE A 172 1.53 -1.07 -2.70
N ALA A 173 0.66 -0.35 -1.98
CA ALA A 173 0.67 -0.33 -0.54
C ALA A 173 0.38 -1.69 0.07
N HIS A 174 -0.53 -2.44 -0.55
CA HIS A 174 -0.88 -3.80 -0.15
C HIS A 174 0.26 -4.79 -0.40
N TYR A 175 0.96 -4.68 -1.52
CA TYR A 175 2.17 -5.47 -1.78
C TYR A 175 3.22 -5.24 -0.69
N LEU A 176 3.52 -3.97 -0.36
CA LEU A 176 4.43 -3.63 0.73
C LEU A 176 3.94 -4.14 2.09
N HIS A 177 2.62 -4.12 2.33
CA HIS A 177 2.03 -4.71 3.53
C HIS A 177 2.37 -6.18 3.67
N ILE A 178 2.14 -6.97 2.61
CA ILE A 178 2.36 -8.41 2.60
C ILE A 178 3.84 -8.71 2.82
N VAL A 179 4.72 -8.13 1.99
CA VAL A 179 6.16 -8.40 2.00
C VAL A 179 6.80 -7.99 3.33
N ASP A 180 6.50 -6.80 3.85
CA ASP A 180 7.09 -6.36 5.12
C ASP A 180 6.59 -7.20 6.30
N THR A 181 5.33 -7.66 6.27
CA THR A 181 4.78 -8.49 7.36
C THR A 181 5.40 -9.88 7.35
N LEU A 182 5.50 -10.52 6.18
CA LEU A 182 6.19 -11.79 6.04
C LEU A 182 7.67 -11.67 6.41
N GLY A 183 8.34 -10.60 5.98
CA GLY A 183 9.72 -10.30 6.34
C GLY A 183 9.91 -10.14 7.84
N ALA A 184 8.99 -9.43 8.52
CA ALA A 184 9.04 -9.29 9.98
C ALA A 184 8.82 -10.65 10.69
N MET A 185 7.87 -11.46 10.23
CA MET A 185 7.66 -12.80 10.79
C MET A 185 8.91 -13.67 10.64
N ALA A 186 9.56 -13.64 9.48
CA ALA A 186 10.84 -14.33 9.24
C ALA A 186 11.95 -13.83 10.17
N ASP A 187 12.11 -12.51 10.34
CA ASP A 187 13.10 -11.89 11.22
C ASP A 187 12.95 -12.35 12.70
N PHE A 188 11.73 -12.71 13.12
CA PHE A 188 11.43 -13.22 14.46
C PHE A 188 11.25 -14.75 14.55
N GLY A 189 11.43 -15.49 13.45
CA GLY A 189 11.23 -16.94 13.41
C GLY A 189 9.77 -17.38 13.64
N VAL A 190 8.80 -16.52 13.32
CA VAL A 190 7.37 -16.81 13.45
C VAL A 190 6.86 -17.44 12.16
N GLY A 191 6.20 -18.59 12.26
CA GLY A 191 5.58 -19.28 11.12
C GLY A 191 4.44 -20.19 11.55
N LEU A 192 3.75 -20.76 10.56
CA LEU A 192 2.71 -21.77 10.79
C LEU A 192 3.30 -23.17 10.56
N GLU A 193 3.32 -24.00 11.61
CA GLU A 193 3.66 -25.42 11.47
C GLU A 193 2.52 -26.20 10.79
N GLY A 194 2.88 -27.16 9.93
CA GLY A 194 1.91 -28.09 9.31
C GLY A 194 1.28 -27.60 8.00
N ASN A 195 1.61 -26.39 7.54
CA ASN A 195 1.25 -25.99 6.19
C ASN A 195 2.32 -26.47 5.21
N ARG A 196 1.91 -27.09 4.10
CA ARG A 196 2.79 -27.69 3.07
C ARG A 196 3.66 -26.68 2.30
N ALA A 197 3.72 -25.42 2.72
CA ALA A 197 4.50 -24.39 2.05
C ALA A 197 5.99 -24.53 2.45
N PRO A 198 6.89 -24.94 1.54
CA PRO A 198 8.23 -25.38 1.89
C PRO A 198 9.16 -24.22 2.19
N HIS A 199 9.84 -24.28 3.34
CA HIS A 199 11.01 -23.51 3.81
C HIS A 199 10.83 -22.20 4.62
N PRO A 200 11.36 -22.11 5.85
CA PRO A 200 11.56 -20.84 6.57
C PRO A 200 12.59 -19.90 5.90
N ASP A 201 13.25 -20.34 4.81
CA ASP A 201 14.33 -19.62 4.12
C ASP A 201 13.86 -18.73 2.95
N ILE A 202 12.55 -18.54 2.78
CA ILE A 202 12.01 -17.73 1.67
C ILE A 202 12.15 -16.25 1.98
N ASP A 203 12.95 -15.55 1.17
CA ASP A 203 13.04 -14.09 1.19
C ASP A 203 11.81 -13.46 0.53
N ALA A 204 10.83 -13.04 1.34
CA ALA A 204 9.60 -12.39 0.90
C ALA A 204 9.84 -11.17 0.00
N TYR A 205 11.02 -10.52 0.08
CA TYR A 205 11.36 -9.36 -0.73
C TYR A 205 11.82 -9.73 -2.15
N ARG A 206 12.00 -11.02 -2.47
CA ARG A 206 12.62 -11.48 -3.73
C ARG A 206 11.87 -12.60 -4.45
N VAL A 207 10.84 -13.17 -3.84
CA VAL A 207 10.12 -14.31 -4.44
C VAL A 207 9.02 -13.91 -5.41
N ALA A 208 8.63 -14.87 -6.25
CA ALA A 208 7.52 -14.74 -7.16
C ALA A 208 6.20 -14.51 -6.40
N THR A 209 5.28 -13.79 -7.05
CA THR A 209 3.97 -13.43 -6.48
C THR A 209 3.16 -14.66 -6.08
N ALA A 210 3.22 -15.75 -6.86
CA ALA A 210 2.53 -17.00 -6.54
C ALA A 210 2.99 -17.56 -5.19
N THR A 211 4.31 -17.68 -4.98
CA THR A 211 4.89 -18.10 -3.70
C THR A 211 4.55 -17.13 -2.57
N LEU A 212 4.59 -15.82 -2.83
CA LEU A 212 4.24 -14.80 -1.84
C LEU A 212 2.78 -14.95 -1.37
N VAL A 213 1.85 -15.13 -2.29
CA VAL A 213 0.42 -15.29 -2.02
C VAL A 213 0.14 -16.63 -1.32
N GLU A 214 0.74 -17.72 -1.78
CA GLU A 214 0.65 -19.04 -1.14
C GLU A 214 1.07 -18.98 0.34
N ARG A 215 2.10 -18.20 0.65
CA ARG A 215 2.55 -17.94 2.02
C ARG A 215 1.62 -17.04 2.80
N TRP A 216 1.14 -15.98 2.16
CA TRP A 216 0.38 -14.94 2.84
C TRP A 216 -1.01 -15.40 3.28
N ILE A 217 -1.75 -16.08 2.40
CA ILE A 217 -3.15 -16.50 2.65
C ILE A 217 -3.33 -17.20 4.01
N PRO A 218 -2.61 -18.29 4.33
CA PRO A 218 -2.81 -18.98 5.60
C PRO A 218 -2.38 -18.13 6.80
N ILE A 219 -1.35 -17.31 6.64
CA ILE A 219 -0.88 -16.37 7.67
C ILE A 219 -1.96 -15.32 7.95
N SER A 220 -2.58 -14.74 6.93
CA SER A 220 -3.64 -13.74 7.11
C SER A 220 -4.86 -14.33 7.82
N PHE A 221 -5.24 -15.59 7.52
CA PHE A 221 -6.30 -16.28 8.25
C PHE A 221 -5.94 -16.49 9.72
N ALA A 222 -4.72 -16.94 10.01
CA ALA A 222 -4.26 -17.16 11.38
C ALA A 222 -4.20 -15.84 12.16
N LEU A 223 -3.67 -14.77 11.57
CA LEU A 223 -3.63 -13.43 12.19
C LEU A 223 -5.04 -12.94 12.52
N ASN A 224 -5.99 -13.07 11.60
CA ASN A 224 -7.38 -12.67 11.85
C ASN A 224 -8.03 -13.53 12.94
N ALA A 225 -7.81 -14.85 12.93
CA ALA A 225 -8.32 -15.74 13.97
C ALA A 225 -7.77 -15.40 15.36
N VAL A 226 -6.46 -15.13 15.47
CA VAL A 226 -5.82 -14.70 16.73
C VAL A 226 -6.40 -13.36 17.20
N ASN A 227 -6.61 -12.38 16.31
CA ASN A 227 -7.23 -11.11 16.68
C ASN A 227 -8.65 -11.29 17.20
N ARG A 228 -9.49 -12.08 16.50
CA ARG A 228 -10.85 -12.38 16.95
C ARG A 228 -10.87 -13.10 18.31
N ALA A 229 -9.92 -13.99 18.57
CA ALA A 229 -9.79 -14.66 19.87
C ALA A 229 -9.47 -13.69 21.02
N MET A 230 -8.81 -12.56 20.73
CA MET A 230 -8.54 -11.47 21.67
C MET A 230 -9.67 -10.42 21.72
N GLY A 231 -10.79 -10.65 21.01
CA GLY A 231 -11.89 -9.68 20.91
C GLY A 231 -11.58 -8.46 20.03
N GLN A 232 -10.54 -8.54 19.19
CA GLN A 232 -10.17 -7.49 18.23
C GLN A 232 -10.77 -7.79 16.84
N PRO A 233 -11.03 -6.76 16.02
CA PRO A 233 -11.43 -6.95 14.62
C PRO A 233 -10.31 -7.61 13.80
N ASP A 234 -10.66 -8.07 12.60
CA ASP A 234 -9.68 -8.63 11.67
C ASP A 234 -8.57 -7.61 11.37
N LEU A 235 -7.33 -8.02 11.60
CA LEU A 235 -6.14 -7.19 11.37
C LEU A 235 -5.85 -7.02 9.87
N TYR A 236 -6.24 -8.02 9.08
CA TYR A 236 -6.16 -8.04 7.63
C TYR A 236 -7.58 -8.22 7.06
N PRO A 237 -8.36 -7.15 6.87
CA PRO A 237 -9.74 -7.22 6.38
C PRO A 237 -9.83 -7.22 4.84
N PHE A 238 -8.78 -7.67 4.14
CA PHE A 238 -8.69 -7.60 2.68
C PHE A 238 -8.93 -8.98 2.05
N ARG A 239 -9.54 -8.99 0.87
CA ARG A 239 -9.71 -10.20 0.04
C ARG A 239 -8.61 -10.24 -1.02
N LEU A 240 -7.96 -11.38 -1.18
CA LEU A 240 -7.08 -11.60 -2.34
C LEU A 240 -7.89 -12.31 -3.42
N SER A 241 -8.56 -11.51 -4.25
CA SER A 241 -9.23 -12.03 -5.45
C SER A 241 -8.23 -12.28 -6.58
N PRO A 242 -8.62 -13.04 -7.62
CA PRO A 242 -7.83 -13.16 -8.85
C PRO A 242 -7.38 -11.82 -9.44
N GLY A 243 -8.27 -10.82 -9.52
CA GLY A 243 -7.94 -9.50 -10.04
C GLY A 243 -6.89 -8.78 -9.19
N VAL A 244 -7.01 -8.84 -7.86
CA VAL A 244 -6.01 -8.28 -6.94
C VAL A 244 -4.68 -9.01 -7.05
N MET A 245 -4.67 -10.34 -7.19
CA MET A 245 -3.44 -11.12 -7.36
C MET A 245 -2.69 -10.74 -8.64
N LEU A 246 -3.40 -10.53 -9.75
CA LEU A 246 -2.78 -10.07 -11.01
C LEU A 246 -2.17 -8.66 -10.86
N LYS A 247 -2.84 -7.77 -10.13
CA LYS A 247 -2.33 -6.42 -9.82
C LYS A 247 -1.11 -6.46 -8.91
N LEU A 248 -1.11 -7.33 -7.89
CA LEU A 248 0.07 -7.58 -7.06
C LEU A 248 1.25 -8.11 -7.88
N ASP A 249 0.99 -8.96 -8.87
CA ASP A 249 2.03 -9.48 -9.76
C ASP A 249 2.64 -8.40 -10.66
N PHE A 250 1.80 -7.52 -11.21
CA PHE A 250 2.26 -6.34 -11.93
C PHE A 250 3.21 -5.49 -11.07
N VAL A 251 2.82 -5.19 -9.83
CA VAL A 251 3.67 -4.43 -8.89
C VAL A 251 4.97 -5.18 -8.58
N SER A 252 4.89 -6.49 -8.33
CA SER A 252 6.06 -7.34 -8.05
C SER A 252 7.09 -7.31 -9.19
N ARG A 253 6.63 -7.47 -10.44
CA ARG A 253 7.48 -7.42 -11.64
C ARG A 253 8.08 -6.03 -11.87
N LEU A 254 7.28 -4.98 -11.66
CA LEU A 254 7.73 -3.60 -11.75
C LEU A 254 8.88 -3.31 -10.78
N ILE A 255 8.74 -3.78 -9.53
CA ILE A 255 9.77 -3.66 -8.49
C ILE A 255 11.02 -4.47 -8.85
N ALA A 256 10.87 -5.71 -9.28
CA ALA A 256 11.98 -6.57 -9.67
C ALA A 256 12.81 -5.95 -10.79
N ARG A 257 12.15 -5.42 -11.82
CA ARG A 257 12.76 -4.71 -12.94
C ARG A 257 13.51 -3.45 -12.47
N ALA A 258 12.88 -2.63 -11.63
CA ALA A 258 13.50 -1.41 -11.09
C ALA A 258 14.75 -1.73 -10.25
N ALA A 259 14.76 -2.87 -9.56
CA ALA A 259 15.88 -3.35 -8.76
C ALA A 259 16.97 -4.09 -9.57
N GLY A 260 16.84 -4.16 -10.91
CA GLY A 260 17.80 -4.85 -11.78
C GLY A 260 17.88 -6.36 -11.55
N ARG A 261 16.80 -6.98 -11.07
CA ARG A 261 16.71 -8.43 -10.84
C ARG A 261 16.29 -9.11 -12.16
N GLU A 262 16.74 -10.35 -12.38
CA GLU A 262 16.24 -11.16 -13.49
C GLU A 262 14.71 -11.20 -13.44
N GLU A 263 14.07 -11.06 -14.61
CA GLU A 263 12.62 -11.10 -14.70
C GLU A 263 12.11 -12.42 -14.11
N ILE A 264 11.29 -12.30 -13.07
CA ILE A 264 10.50 -13.44 -12.57
C ILE A 264 9.61 -13.86 -13.76
N PRO A 265 9.73 -15.10 -14.27
CA PRO A 265 9.00 -15.53 -15.45
C PRO A 265 7.51 -15.23 -15.32
N GLU A 266 6.89 -14.75 -16.40
CA GLU A 266 5.47 -14.39 -16.40
C GLU A 266 4.58 -15.54 -15.93
N GLY A 267 3.80 -15.27 -14.87
CA GLY A 267 2.37 -15.54 -14.77
C GLY A 267 1.86 -16.99 -14.85
N SER A 268 2.64 -17.98 -15.29
CA SER A 268 2.12 -19.34 -15.50
C SER A 268 1.77 -20.01 -14.19
N GLU A 269 2.61 -19.85 -13.17
CA GLU A 269 2.35 -20.37 -11.82
C GLU A 269 1.22 -19.62 -11.14
N LEU A 270 1.16 -18.30 -11.28
CA LEU A 270 0.11 -17.48 -10.70
C LEU A 270 -1.25 -17.74 -11.36
N ALA A 271 -1.28 -17.87 -12.69
CA ALA A 271 -2.49 -18.21 -13.43
C ALA A 271 -2.99 -19.61 -13.07
N ALA A 272 -2.09 -20.58 -12.94
CA ALA A 272 -2.44 -21.93 -12.47
C ALA A 272 -2.98 -21.89 -11.03
N MET A 273 -2.36 -21.10 -10.15
CA MET A 273 -2.82 -20.91 -8.77
C MET A 273 -4.22 -20.27 -8.73
N ILE A 274 -4.44 -19.19 -9.48
CA ILE A 274 -5.74 -18.52 -9.62
C ILE A 274 -6.81 -19.51 -10.11
N ALA A 275 -6.49 -20.32 -11.13
CA ALA A 275 -7.40 -21.33 -11.63
C ALA A 275 -7.76 -22.40 -10.56
N SER A 276 -6.83 -22.71 -9.65
CA SER A 276 -7.03 -23.69 -8.59
C SER A 276 -7.81 -23.15 -7.37
N LEU A 277 -7.72 -21.85 -7.09
CA LEU A 277 -8.34 -21.22 -5.92
C LEU A 277 -9.84 -20.93 -6.10
N GLY A 278 -10.37 -20.95 -7.34
CA GLY A 278 -11.77 -20.59 -7.61
C GLY A 278 -12.08 -19.11 -7.37
N HIS A 279 -13.36 -18.72 -7.32
CA HIS A 279 -13.78 -17.33 -7.08
C HIS A 279 -13.55 -16.91 -5.61
N GLY A 280 -12.29 -16.63 -5.27
CA GLY A 280 -11.86 -15.84 -4.10
C GLY A 280 -11.60 -16.62 -2.80
N VAL A 281 -10.50 -16.27 -2.12
CA VAL A 281 -10.17 -16.62 -0.73
C VAL A 281 -10.11 -15.34 0.11
#